data_AF-A0A812RMI0-F1
#
_entry.id   AF-A0A812RMI0-F1
#
_cell.length_a   1.000
_cell.length_b   1.000
_cell.length_c   1.000
_cell.angle_alpha   90.00
_cell.angle_beta   90.00
_cell.angle_gamma   90.00
#
_symmetry.space_group_name_H-M   'P 1'
#
loop_
_entity.id
_entity.type
_entity.pdbx_description
1 polymer ?
#
loop_
_entity_poly.entity_id
_entity_poly.type
_entity_poly.pdbx_seq_one_letter_code
_entity_poly.pdbx_strand_id
1 'polypeptide(L)'
;MARFRPEPSDDDVRDLALKRLKALLTGDPFASELGRSLLDKMGALASDEVVAQSFSDAFRAKAASTLCGHSCALARFSFWCARQGVEPLRATEEELYAYLCEMRSSKRGATSGDKFLRSLSFLEHVAGLLFMKMDEVRLLEELMCEDLQDTDACVLGQLLMCIHSAGRWRDIQGLHEVEVSVGPSTSLLIASGLKSKTTQTPEAQRRFLPYVAVATGVSGRNWGERWLEARTREGLTWGGDFCLPSFSLRLGRWSSVRMGSGEASAYLRDFLTAIGHHAASDTKSMLVYSREAYSRLYAKVVAMFRTITTGSFDPDLPPAERVEHMASTLLRNDPRPPVQSIESPPDGNASASSGESEAGELE
;
A
#
# COMPACT_ATOMS: atom_id res chain seq x y z
N MET A 1 -23.85 -45.53 -2.88
CA MET A 1 -23.56 -45.25 -1.45
C MET A 1 -23.37 -43.75 -1.28
N ALA A 2 -24.35 -43.05 -0.69
CA ALA A 2 -24.18 -41.64 -0.34
C ALA A 2 -23.14 -41.54 0.78
N ARG A 3 -22.07 -40.76 0.58
CA ARG A 3 -21.08 -40.50 1.63
C ARG A 3 -21.79 -39.75 2.76
N PHE A 4 -22.01 -40.43 3.89
CA PHE A 4 -22.44 -39.81 5.13
C PHE A 4 -21.34 -38.82 5.55
N ARG A 5 -21.61 -37.52 5.41
CA ARG A 5 -20.76 -36.48 5.97
C ARG A 5 -21.35 -36.15 7.33
N PRO A 6 -20.67 -36.48 8.45
CA PRO A 6 -21.15 -36.07 9.77
C PRO A 6 -21.35 -34.56 9.77
N GLU A 7 -22.42 -34.08 10.41
CA GLU A 7 -22.59 -32.65 10.62
C GLU A 7 -21.38 -32.12 11.41
N PRO A 8 -20.74 -31.04 10.92
CA PRO A 8 -19.58 -30.47 11.60
C PRO A 8 -20.00 -29.99 12.98
N SER A 9 -19.16 -30.25 13.99
CA SER A 9 -19.42 -29.77 15.34
C SER A 9 -19.38 -28.24 15.39
N ASP A 10 -19.99 -27.63 16.42
CA ASP A 10 -19.93 -26.18 16.62
C ASP A 10 -18.48 -25.68 16.74
N ASP A 11 -17.60 -26.49 17.31
CA ASP A 11 -16.16 -26.21 17.40
C ASP A 11 -15.50 -26.22 16.01
N ASP A 12 -15.81 -27.21 15.15
CA ASP A 12 -15.32 -27.25 13.77
C ASP A 12 -15.77 -26.03 12.96
N VAL A 13 -17.03 -25.60 13.16
CA VAL A 13 -17.61 -24.43 12.51
C VAL A 13 -16.89 -23.15 12.99
N ARG A 14 -16.63 -23.05 14.30
CA ARG A 14 -15.90 -21.94 14.89
C ARG A 14 -14.47 -21.87 14.35
N ASP A 15 -13.74 -22.98 14.37
CA ASP A 15 -12.35 -23.05 13.93
C ASP A 15 -12.21 -22.67 12.46
N LEU A 16 -13.11 -23.14 11.61
CA LEU A 16 -13.10 -22.78 10.20
C LEU A 16 -13.40 -21.29 9.99
N ALA A 17 -14.31 -20.72 10.76
CA ALA A 17 -14.62 -19.30 10.70
C ALA A 17 -13.43 -18.44 11.15
N LEU A 18 -12.79 -18.81 12.27
CA LEU A 18 -11.60 -18.14 12.77
C LEU A 18 -10.43 -18.24 11.77
N LYS A 19 -10.23 -19.40 11.13
CA LYS A 19 -9.21 -19.56 10.08
C LYS A 19 -9.41 -18.58 8.92
N ARG A 20 -10.65 -18.38 8.46
CA ARG A 20 -10.97 -17.40 7.40
C ARG A 20 -10.72 -15.97 7.83
N LEU A 21 -11.16 -15.60 9.03
CA LEU A 21 -10.96 -14.25 9.57
C LEU A 21 -9.47 -13.97 9.81
N LYS A 22 -8.73 -14.97 10.31
CA LYS A 22 -7.28 -14.89 10.48
C LYS A 22 -6.62 -14.66 9.13
N ALA A 23 -6.93 -15.47 8.12
CA ALA A 23 -6.38 -15.34 6.77
C ALA A 23 -6.63 -13.94 6.17
N LEU A 24 -7.84 -13.40 6.33
CA LEU A 24 -8.20 -12.05 5.87
C LEU A 24 -7.37 -10.98 6.60
N LEU A 25 -7.32 -11.04 7.93
CA LEU A 25 -6.60 -10.06 8.76
C LEU A 25 -5.08 -10.19 8.64
N THR A 26 -4.55 -11.38 8.37
CA THR A 26 -3.12 -11.58 8.12
C THR A 26 -2.71 -11.32 6.67
N GLY A 27 -3.68 -11.23 5.74
CA GLY A 27 -3.46 -10.84 4.35
C GLY A 27 -2.96 -9.40 4.27
N ASP A 28 -3.64 -8.50 4.97
CA ASP A 28 -3.14 -7.17 5.31
C ASP A 28 -3.24 -6.91 6.82
N PRO A 29 -2.20 -7.30 7.60
CA PRO A 29 -2.14 -7.07 9.05
C PRO A 29 -2.24 -5.60 9.41
N PHE A 30 -1.94 -4.70 8.48
CA PHE A 30 -1.84 -3.28 8.73
C PHE A 30 -3.17 -2.55 8.57
N ALA A 31 -4.13 -3.12 7.87
CA ALA A 31 -5.47 -2.56 7.75
C ALA A 31 -6.33 -2.71 9.02
N SER A 32 -5.80 -3.33 10.10
CA SER A 32 -6.55 -3.48 11.36
C SER A 32 -5.66 -3.44 12.62
N GLU A 33 -6.23 -3.02 13.75
CA GLU A 33 -5.55 -3.06 15.06
C GLU A 33 -5.26 -4.51 15.49
N LEU A 34 -6.21 -5.40 15.28
CA LEU A 34 -6.07 -6.82 15.61
C LEU A 34 -4.98 -7.48 14.74
N GLY A 35 -4.96 -7.20 13.44
CA GLY A 35 -3.91 -7.69 12.53
C GLY A 35 -2.51 -7.28 12.99
N ARG A 36 -2.34 -6.02 13.43
CA ARG A 36 -1.07 -5.51 13.97
C ARG A 36 -0.67 -6.20 15.26
N SER A 37 -1.61 -6.39 16.19
CA SER A 37 -1.35 -7.10 17.45
C SER A 37 -0.85 -8.53 17.21
N LEU A 38 -1.41 -9.22 16.22
CA LEU A 38 -0.94 -10.55 15.82
C LEU A 38 0.46 -10.50 15.22
N LEU A 39 0.73 -9.53 14.34
CA LEU A 39 2.04 -9.36 13.72
C LEU A 39 3.14 -9.06 14.75
N ASP A 40 2.86 -8.22 15.74
CA ASP A 40 3.82 -7.90 16.80
C ASP A 40 4.11 -9.11 17.69
N LYS A 41 3.10 -9.93 18.00
CA LYS A 41 3.30 -11.20 18.74
C LYS A 41 4.12 -12.20 17.93
N MET A 42 3.88 -12.32 16.64
CA MET A 42 4.66 -13.18 15.74
C MET A 42 6.11 -12.68 15.60
N GLY A 43 6.31 -11.36 15.50
CA GLY A 43 7.64 -10.73 15.42
C GLY A 43 8.46 -10.86 16.72
N ALA A 44 7.79 -11.01 17.86
CA ALA A 44 8.41 -11.29 19.15
C ALA A 44 8.75 -12.78 19.37
N LEU A 45 8.57 -13.63 18.35
CA LEU A 45 8.74 -15.09 18.43
C LEU A 45 7.89 -15.73 19.55
N ALA A 46 6.70 -15.18 19.82
CA ALA A 46 5.74 -15.85 20.69
C ALA A 46 5.37 -17.22 20.09
N SER A 47 5.05 -18.20 20.94
CA SER A 47 4.62 -19.51 20.44
C SER A 47 3.34 -19.38 19.61
N ASP A 48 3.19 -20.25 18.61
CA ASP A 48 2.01 -20.28 17.75
C ASP A 48 0.72 -20.47 18.56
N GLU A 49 0.77 -21.18 19.70
CA GLU A 49 -0.38 -21.30 20.60
C GLU A 49 -0.78 -19.96 21.21
N VAL A 50 0.18 -19.14 21.63
CA VAL A 50 -0.11 -17.81 22.22
C VAL A 50 -0.74 -16.88 21.19
N VAL A 51 -0.25 -16.92 19.94
CA VAL A 51 -0.82 -16.13 18.83
C VAL A 51 -2.23 -16.63 18.49
N ALA A 52 -2.43 -17.94 18.40
CA ALA A 52 -3.73 -18.54 18.12
C ALA A 52 -4.76 -18.26 19.22
N GLN A 53 -4.35 -18.36 20.49
CA GLN A 53 -5.21 -18.08 21.64
C GLN A 53 -5.59 -16.60 21.68
N SER A 54 -4.61 -15.70 21.53
CA SER A 54 -4.87 -14.25 21.50
C SER A 54 -5.83 -13.86 20.38
N PHE A 55 -5.76 -14.54 19.22
CA PHE A 55 -6.70 -14.36 18.12
C PHE A 55 -8.10 -14.87 18.49
N SER A 56 -8.19 -16.09 19.02
CA SER A 56 -9.46 -16.71 19.42
C SER A 56 -10.19 -15.86 20.48
N ASP A 57 -9.43 -15.29 21.43
CA ASP A 57 -9.94 -14.46 22.52
C ASP A 57 -10.63 -13.19 22.00
N ALA A 58 -10.12 -12.58 20.92
CA ALA A 58 -10.73 -11.42 20.28
C ALA A 58 -12.17 -11.72 19.79
N PHE A 59 -12.47 -12.98 19.49
CA PHE A 59 -13.78 -13.43 19.02
C PHE A 59 -14.54 -14.27 20.07
N ARG A 60 -14.08 -14.35 21.33
CA ARG A 60 -14.64 -15.26 22.34
C ARG A 60 -16.12 -15.04 22.64
N ALA A 61 -16.57 -13.79 22.58
CA ALA A 61 -17.95 -13.41 22.88
C ALA A 61 -18.93 -13.66 21.72
N LYS A 62 -18.47 -14.23 20.59
CA LYS A 62 -19.27 -14.42 19.39
C LYS A 62 -19.58 -15.89 19.17
N ALA A 63 -20.85 -16.22 18.91
CA ALA A 63 -21.29 -17.58 18.63
C ALA A 63 -20.69 -18.14 17.31
N ALA A 64 -20.48 -19.46 17.24
CA ALA A 64 -19.89 -20.13 16.07
C ALA A 64 -20.68 -19.87 14.78
N SER A 65 -22.00 -19.94 14.84
CA SER A 65 -22.91 -19.65 13.71
C SER A 65 -22.79 -18.20 13.22
N THR A 66 -22.60 -17.24 14.13
CA THR A 66 -22.40 -15.82 13.81
C THR A 66 -21.07 -15.61 13.10
N LEU A 67 -19.99 -16.19 13.63
CA LEU A 67 -18.66 -16.13 13.00
C LEU A 67 -18.66 -16.78 11.61
N CYS A 68 -19.31 -17.93 11.47
CA CYS A 68 -19.44 -18.61 10.18
C CYS A 68 -20.18 -17.73 9.17
N GLY A 69 -21.31 -17.12 9.58
CA GLY A 69 -22.08 -16.23 8.73
C GLY A 69 -21.28 -15.04 8.20
N HIS A 70 -20.54 -14.36 9.07
CA HIS A 70 -19.73 -13.19 8.70
C HIS A 70 -18.47 -13.56 7.92
N SER A 71 -17.72 -14.55 8.38
CA SER A 71 -16.50 -15.01 7.69
C SER A 71 -16.78 -15.51 6.27
N CYS A 72 -17.91 -16.18 6.03
CA CYS A 72 -18.31 -16.60 4.68
C CYS A 72 -18.71 -15.43 3.78
N ALA A 73 -19.28 -14.35 4.33
CA ALA A 73 -19.59 -13.16 3.54
C ALA A 73 -18.32 -12.40 3.16
N LEU A 74 -17.41 -12.21 4.12
CA LEU A 74 -16.12 -11.55 3.91
C LEU A 74 -15.20 -12.34 2.97
N ALA A 75 -15.18 -13.67 3.07
CA ALA A 75 -14.37 -14.50 2.17
C ALA A 75 -14.82 -14.40 0.70
N ARG A 76 -16.13 -14.31 0.45
CA ARG A 76 -16.67 -14.09 -0.91
C ARG A 76 -16.28 -12.73 -1.47
N PHE A 77 -16.30 -11.71 -0.62
CA PHE A 77 -15.83 -10.38 -0.99
C PHE A 77 -14.32 -10.38 -1.26
N SER A 78 -13.52 -11.02 -0.40
CA SER A 78 -12.07 -11.16 -0.60
C SER A 78 -11.73 -11.84 -1.93
N PHE A 79 -12.47 -12.88 -2.31
CA PHE A 79 -12.31 -13.53 -3.62
C PHE A 79 -12.69 -12.61 -4.79
N TRP A 80 -13.73 -11.78 -4.62
CA TRP A 80 -14.10 -10.79 -5.61
C TRP A 80 -13.01 -9.73 -5.79
N CYS A 81 -12.52 -9.16 -4.68
CA CYS A 81 -11.43 -8.18 -4.66
C CYS A 81 -10.17 -8.72 -5.36
N ALA A 82 -9.81 -9.99 -5.13
CA ALA A 82 -8.68 -10.63 -5.80
C ALA A 82 -8.81 -10.66 -7.33
N ARG A 83 -10.03 -10.75 -7.87
CA ARG A 83 -10.28 -10.68 -9.32
C ARG A 83 -10.17 -9.26 -9.87
N GLN A 84 -10.42 -8.27 -9.03
CA GLN A 84 -10.36 -6.84 -9.39
C GLN A 84 -8.98 -6.22 -9.10
N GLY A 85 -8.07 -6.96 -8.45
CA GLY A 85 -6.77 -6.42 -8.03
C GLY A 85 -6.87 -5.46 -6.84
N VAL A 86 -7.93 -5.57 -6.04
CA VAL A 86 -8.22 -4.73 -4.89
C VAL A 86 -7.86 -5.47 -3.60
N GLU A 87 -7.31 -4.76 -2.61
CA GLU A 87 -7.07 -5.34 -1.28
C GLU A 87 -8.36 -5.25 -0.44
N PRO A 88 -8.93 -6.37 0.05
CA PRO A 88 -10.27 -6.39 0.64
C PRO A 88 -10.45 -5.48 1.86
N LEU A 89 -9.42 -5.33 2.69
CA LEU A 89 -9.49 -4.49 3.89
C LEU A 89 -9.24 -3.00 3.60
N ARG A 90 -8.87 -2.66 2.35
CA ARG A 90 -8.65 -1.29 1.86
C ARG A 90 -9.65 -0.86 0.81
N ALA A 91 -10.68 -1.66 0.59
CA ALA A 91 -11.67 -1.37 -0.43
C ALA A 91 -12.33 -0.01 -0.18
N THR A 92 -12.30 0.84 -1.21
CA THR A 92 -12.97 2.13 -1.27
C THR A 92 -14.48 1.96 -1.33
N GLU A 93 -15.21 3.05 -1.09
CA GLU A 93 -16.67 3.06 -1.24
C GLU A 93 -17.11 2.67 -2.66
N GLU A 94 -16.37 3.10 -3.68
CA GLU A 94 -16.62 2.75 -5.08
C GLU A 94 -16.51 1.23 -5.31
N GLU A 95 -15.47 0.60 -4.77
CA GLU A 95 -15.25 -0.85 -4.90
C GLU A 95 -16.29 -1.65 -4.10
N LEU A 96 -16.68 -1.16 -2.92
CA LEU A 96 -17.78 -1.76 -2.14
C LEU A 96 -19.11 -1.67 -2.89
N TYR A 97 -19.40 -0.53 -3.53
CA TYR A 97 -20.60 -0.34 -4.34
C TYR A 97 -20.58 -1.22 -5.60
N ALA A 98 -19.44 -1.33 -6.27
CA ALA A 98 -19.26 -2.22 -7.42
C ALA A 98 -19.54 -3.69 -7.05
N TYR A 99 -19.06 -4.14 -5.89
CA TYR A 99 -19.37 -5.48 -5.38
C TYR A 99 -20.88 -5.67 -5.11
N LEU A 100 -21.55 -4.69 -4.50
CA LEU A 100 -23.00 -4.73 -4.28
C LEU A 100 -23.78 -4.79 -5.61
N CYS A 101 -23.32 -4.06 -6.62
CA CYS A 101 -23.88 -4.10 -7.98
C CYS A 101 -23.71 -5.48 -8.62
N GLU A 102 -22.53 -6.11 -8.50
CA GLU A 102 -22.30 -7.47 -9.00
C GLU A 102 -23.19 -8.50 -8.30
N MET A 103 -23.39 -8.37 -6.99
CA MET A 103 -24.29 -9.26 -6.26
C MET A 103 -25.74 -9.15 -6.75
N ARG A 104 -26.16 -7.92 -7.12
CA ARG A 104 -27.48 -7.66 -7.70
C ARG A 104 -27.60 -8.25 -9.10
N SER A 105 -26.61 -8.04 -9.98
CA SER A 105 -26.63 -8.56 -11.36
C SER A 105 -26.56 -10.09 -11.42
N SER A 106 -25.83 -10.70 -10.48
CA SER A 106 -25.71 -12.16 -10.34
C SER A 106 -26.93 -12.82 -9.70
N LYS A 107 -28.04 -12.08 -9.47
CA LYS A 107 -29.28 -12.54 -8.83
C LYS A 107 -29.06 -13.28 -7.50
N ARG A 108 -28.10 -12.84 -6.69
CA ARG A 108 -27.91 -13.40 -5.35
C ARG A 108 -29.14 -13.11 -4.48
N GLY A 109 -29.42 -13.98 -3.50
CA GLY A 109 -30.59 -13.85 -2.63
C GLY A 109 -30.70 -12.45 -2.01
N ALA A 110 -31.91 -11.91 -1.91
CA ALA A 110 -32.20 -10.50 -1.63
C ALA A 110 -31.51 -9.93 -0.38
N THR A 111 -31.23 -10.77 0.63
CA THR A 111 -30.58 -10.39 1.89
C THR A 111 -29.05 -10.45 1.85
N SER A 112 -28.45 -10.89 0.74
CA SER A 112 -27.00 -11.10 0.63
C SER A 112 -26.21 -9.81 0.79
N GLY A 113 -26.73 -8.69 0.27
CA GLY A 113 -26.14 -7.34 0.39
C GLY A 113 -26.09 -6.87 1.84
N ASP A 114 -27.25 -6.89 2.51
CA ASP A 114 -27.36 -6.54 3.93
C ASP A 114 -26.45 -7.44 4.81
N LYS A 115 -26.42 -8.75 4.55
CA LYS A 115 -25.51 -9.67 5.25
C LYS A 115 -24.05 -9.30 5.06
N PHE A 116 -23.65 -8.87 3.86
CA PHE A 116 -22.27 -8.43 3.60
C PHE A 116 -21.93 -7.16 4.39
N LEU A 117 -22.76 -6.11 4.30
CA LEU A 117 -22.53 -4.85 5.01
C LEU A 117 -22.46 -5.04 6.53
N ARG A 118 -23.36 -5.85 7.10
CA ARG A 118 -23.28 -6.23 8.52
C ARG A 118 -22.01 -7.00 8.87
N SER A 119 -21.48 -7.77 7.94
CA SER A 119 -20.22 -8.50 8.14
C SER A 119 -19.00 -7.58 8.10
N LEU A 120 -19.04 -6.53 7.29
CA LEU A 120 -18.00 -5.51 7.26
C LEU A 120 -18.00 -4.70 8.56
N SER A 121 -19.17 -4.22 9.00
CA SER A 121 -19.32 -3.52 10.29
C SER A 121 -18.95 -4.41 11.49
N PHE A 122 -19.30 -5.70 11.45
CA PHE A 122 -18.85 -6.68 12.44
C PHE A 122 -17.31 -6.77 12.50
N LEU A 123 -16.65 -6.81 11.34
CA LEU A 123 -15.20 -6.89 11.26
C LEU A 123 -14.54 -5.60 11.77
N GLU A 124 -15.07 -4.45 11.37
CA GLU A 124 -14.63 -3.13 11.87
C GLU A 124 -14.69 -3.07 13.40
N HIS A 125 -15.81 -3.47 14.00
CA HIS A 125 -15.99 -3.42 15.44
C HIS A 125 -15.04 -4.37 16.20
N VAL A 126 -14.77 -5.56 15.67
CA VAL A 126 -13.93 -6.55 16.37
C VAL A 126 -12.44 -6.37 16.09
N ALA A 127 -12.07 -6.03 14.86
CA ALA A 127 -10.68 -5.94 14.43
C ALA A 127 -10.10 -4.52 14.46
N GLY A 128 -10.95 -3.48 14.48
CA GLY A 128 -10.56 -2.08 14.40
C GLY A 128 -9.90 -1.77 13.06
N LEU A 129 -10.69 -1.61 12.00
CA LEU A 129 -10.14 -1.29 10.67
C LEU A 129 -9.54 0.12 10.65
N LEU A 130 -8.46 0.29 9.89
CA LEU A 130 -7.64 1.50 9.90
C LEU A 130 -7.55 2.07 8.49
N PHE A 131 -8.10 3.27 8.30
CA PHE A 131 -8.24 3.94 7.01
C PHE A 131 -7.96 5.45 7.14
N MET A 132 -7.08 6.01 6.29
CA MET A 132 -7.02 7.47 6.04
C MET A 132 -7.68 7.71 4.73
N LYS A 133 -8.54 8.72 4.67
CA LYS A 133 -8.99 9.22 3.38
C LYS A 133 -7.82 9.93 2.70
N MET A 134 -7.71 9.78 1.39
CA MET A 134 -6.72 10.53 0.60
C MET A 134 -6.90 12.05 0.75
N ASP A 135 -8.14 12.51 0.93
CA ASP A 135 -8.42 13.92 1.20
C ASP A 135 -7.82 14.41 2.52
N GLU A 136 -7.81 13.57 3.56
CA GLU A 136 -7.18 13.91 4.85
C GLU A 136 -5.67 14.04 4.69
N VAL A 137 -5.04 13.17 3.90
CA VAL A 137 -3.61 13.27 3.57
C VAL A 137 -3.32 14.57 2.81
N ARG A 138 -4.12 14.88 1.78
CA ARG A 138 -3.99 16.13 1.01
C ARG A 138 -4.09 17.36 1.90
N LEU A 139 -5.08 17.41 2.79
CA LEU A 139 -5.28 18.54 3.71
C LEU A 139 -4.14 18.66 4.74
N LEU A 140 -3.59 17.55 5.22
CA LEU A 140 -2.41 17.58 6.11
C LEU A 140 -1.16 18.09 5.38
N GLU A 141 -0.96 17.73 4.12
CA GLU A 141 0.13 18.27 3.30
C GLU A 141 -0.04 19.77 3.01
N GLU A 142 -1.28 20.20 2.74
CA GLU A 142 -1.63 21.61 2.56
C GLU A 142 -1.36 22.41 3.83
N LEU A 143 -1.85 21.92 4.98
CA LEU A 143 -1.60 22.50 6.31
C LEU A 143 -0.10 22.61 6.59
N MET A 144 0.68 21.58 6.26
CA MET A 144 2.14 21.58 6.44
C MET A 144 2.81 22.75 5.71
N CYS A 145 2.29 23.09 4.53
CA CYS A 145 2.83 24.14 3.69
C CYS A 145 2.17 25.52 3.95
N GLU A 146 1.26 25.63 4.91
CA GLU A 146 0.65 26.88 5.36
C GLU A 146 1.36 27.45 6.61
N ASP A 147 0.71 28.36 7.33
CA ASP A 147 1.25 29.11 8.48
C ASP A 147 1.32 28.24 9.76
N LEU A 148 1.94 27.07 9.63
CA LEU A 148 2.15 26.13 10.72
C LEU A 148 3.45 26.50 11.47
N GLN A 149 3.38 26.54 12.80
CA GLN A 149 4.56 26.77 13.64
C GLN A 149 5.62 25.70 13.38
N ASP A 150 6.91 26.05 13.46
CA ASP A 150 7.99 25.11 13.13
C ASP A 150 8.01 23.88 14.06
N THR A 151 7.57 24.03 15.31
CA THR A 151 7.37 22.91 16.25
C THR A 151 6.37 21.90 15.71
N ASP A 152 5.20 22.39 15.29
CA ASP A 152 4.11 21.57 14.77
C ASP A 152 4.48 21.00 13.39
N ALA A 153 5.19 21.77 12.56
CA ALA A 153 5.72 21.31 11.29
C ALA A 153 6.76 20.19 11.45
N CYS A 154 7.57 20.20 12.52
CA CYS A 154 8.48 19.11 12.83
C CYS A 154 7.72 17.81 13.13
N VAL A 155 6.62 17.90 13.88
CA VAL A 155 5.77 16.75 14.22
C VAL A 155 4.98 16.29 12.99
N LEU A 156 4.29 17.21 12.31
CA LEU A 156 3.48 16.93 11.12
C LEU A 156 4.32 16.36 9.97
N GLY A 157 5.50 16.91 9.71
CA GLY A 157 6.37 16.37 8.69
C GLY A 157 6.89 14.97 9.02
N GLN A 158 7.10 14.62 10.30
CA GLN A 158 7.39 13.24 10.71
C GLN A 158 6.17 12.32 10.51
N LEU A 159 4.96 12.81 10.74
CA LEU A 159 3.71 12.10 10.45
C LEU A 159 3.53 11.85 8.94
N LEU A 160 3.73 12.87 8.12
CA LEU A 160 3.73 12.78 6.65
C LEU A 160 4.83 11.86 6.15
N MET A 161 6.02 11.88 6.76
CA MET A 161 7.08 10.91 6.48
C MET A 161 6.59 9.48 6.77
N CYS A 162 5.90 9.24 7.87
CA CYS A 162 5.29 7.93 8.17
C CYS A 162 4.22 7.54 7.14
N ILE A 163 3.39 8.48 6.68
CA ILE A 163 2.33 8.23 5.69
C ILE A 163 2.93 7.90 4.32
N HIS A 164 3.81 8.76 3.80
CA HIS A 164 4.37 8.65 2.46
C HIS A 164 5.42 7.56 2.31
N SER A 165 6.25 7.32 3.33
CA SER A 165 7.17 6.17 3.35
C SER A 165 6.53 4.89 3.86
N ALA A 166 5.28 5.00 4.33
CA ALA A 166 4.55 3.93 4.98
C ALA A 166 5.29 3.33 6.20
N GLY A 167 6.15 4.12 6.84
CA GLY A 167 7.00 3.75 7.96
C GLY A 167 6.31 3.77 9.34
N ARG A 168 6.76 2.93 10.28
CA ARG A 168 6.30 2.97 11.67
C ARG A 168 6.78 4.26 12.32
N TRP A 169 5.96 4.87 13.17
CA TRP A 169 6.43 5.94 14.04
C TRP A 169 7.74 5.56 14.77
N ARG A 170 7.78 4.34 15.33
CA ARG A 170 8.97 3.83 16.04
C ARG A 170 10.20 3.71 15.13
N ASP A 171 10.02 3.33 13.87
CA ASP A 171 11.14 3.09 12.96
C ASP A 171 11.65 4.42 12.38
N ILE A 172 10.74 5.32 12.02
CA ILE A 172 11.09 6.67 11.53
C ILE A 172 11.71 7.50 12.65
N GLN A 173 11.41 7.21 13.93
CA GLN A 173 12.17 7.78 15.05
C GLN A 173 13.66 7.42 15.01
N GLY A 174 14.04 6.27 14.44
CA GLY A 174 15.44 5.84 14.31
C GLY A 174 16.13 6.29 13.03
N LEU A 175 15.64 7.33 12.35
CA LEU A 175 16.30 7.86 11.16
C LEU A 175 17.62 8.55 11.51
N HIS A 176 18.66 8.21 10.76
CA HIS A 176 20.00 8.76 10.90
C HIS A 176 20.27 9.88 9.89
N GLU A 177 19.60 9.87 8.74
CA GLU A 177 19.81 10.84 7.68
C GLU A 177 18.57 10.87 6.78
N VAL A 178 18.25 12.05 6.25
CA VAL A 178 17.18 12.26 5.27
C VAL A 178 17.69 13.23 4.22
N GLU A 179 17.71 12.78 2.97
CA GLU A 179 18.10 13.56 1.80
C GLU A 179 16.89 13.87 0.92
N VAL A 180 16.88 15.03 0.28
CA VAL A 180 15.86 15.38 -0.73
C VAL A 180 16.42 15.10 -2.12
N SER A 181 15.71 14.31 -2.90
CA SER A 181 15.95 14.14 -4.33
C SER A 181 14.87 14.88 -5.11
N VAL A 182 15.25 15.95 -5.79
CA VAL A 182 14.32 16.80 -6.55
C VAL A 182 14.28 16.34 -8.01
N GLY A 183 13.09 15.99 -8.49
CA GLY A 183 12.81 15.74 -9.90
C GLY A 183 12.01 16.87 -10.56
N PRO A 184 11.72 16.77 -11.87
CA PRO A 184 11.02 17.83 -12.62
C PRO A 184 9.59 18.16 -12.12
N SER A 185 8.90 17.17 -11.57
CA SER A 185 7.51 17.29 -11.10
C SER A 185 7.26 16.65 -9.75
N THR A 186 8.28 16.04 -9.14
CA THR A 186 8.15 15.22 -7.95
C THR A 186 9.45 15.26 -7.18
N SER A 187 9.37 15.58 -5.90
CA SER A 187 10.49 15.48 -4.96
C SER A 187 10.31 14.25 -4.09
N LEU A 188 11.41 13.60 -3.73
CA LEU A 188 11.43 12.45 -2.84
C LEU A 188 12.28 12.76 -1.60
N LEU A 189 11.87 12.25 -0.44
CA LEU A 189 12.74 12.13 0.71
C LEU A 189 13.30 10.71 0.74
N ILE A 190 14.62 10.57 0.80
CA ILE A 190 15.31 9.29 0.93
C ILE A 190 15.99 9.29 2.29
N ALA A 191 15.59 8.37 3.15
CA ALA A 191 16.02 8.33 4.54
C ALA A 191 16.66 7.00 4.91
N SER A 192 17.76 7.11 5.68
CA SER A 192 18.56 5.99 6.15
C SER A 192 18.21 5.67 7.61
N GLY A 193 17.80 4.43 7.89
CA GLY A 193 17.44 3.97 9.23
C GLY A 193 18.60 3.36 10.03
N LEU A 194 18.45 3.30 11.35
CA LEU A 194 19.41 2.67 12.27
C LEU A 194 19.53 1.14 12.12
N LYS A 195 20.79 0.69 12.21
CA LYS A 195 21.28 -0.70 12.25
C LYS A 195 20.53 -1.54 13.29
N SER A 196 20.04 -2.71 12.90
CA SER A 196 19.51 -3.68 13.86
C SER A 196 20.61 -4.24 14.78
N LYS A 197 20.31 -4.43 16.07
CA LYS A 197 21.21 -4.99 17.09
C LYS A 197 21.74 -6.41 16.78
N THR A 198 21.22 -7.11 15.77
CA THR A 198 21.63 -8.48 15.42
C THR A 198 22.53 -8.55 14.18
N THR A 199 22.95 -7.41 13.63
CA THR A 199 23.59 -7.39 12.31
C THR A 199 25.00 -6.79 12.36
N GLN A 200 25.98 -7.65 12.64
CA GLN A 200 27.38 -7.26 12.81
C GLN A 200 28.15 -7.06 11.49
N THR A 201 27.61 -7.49 10.34
CA THR A 201 28.35 -7.41 9.06
C THR A 201 27.96 -6.18 8.22
N PRO A 202 28.95 -5.46 7.63
CA PRO A 202 28.72 -4.31 6.75
C PRO A 202 27.83 -4.61 5.53
N GLU A 203 27.89 -5.83 4.98
CA GLU A 203 27.03 -6.27 3.86
C GLU A 203 25.56 -6.41 4.26
N ALA A 204 25.27 -6.79 5.50
CA ALA A 204 23.91 -6.89 5.98
C ALA A 204 23.33 -5.54 6.43
N GLN A 205 24.20 -4.55 6.75
CA GLN A 205 23.80 -3.14 6.90
C GLN A 205 23.44 -2.50 5.56
N ARG A 206 24.09 -2.91 4.46
CA ARG A 206 23.75 -2.49 3.08
C ARG A 206 22.49 -3.18 2.50
N ARG A 207 21.88 -4.11 3.24
CA ARG A 207 20.63 -4.81 2.85
C ARG A 207 19.34 -4.14 3.37
N PHE A 208 19.43 -3.08 4.16
CA PHE A 208 18.23 -2.33 4.58
C PHE A 208 17.76 -1.42 3.45
N LEU A 209 16.51 -1.59 3.02
CA LEU A 209 15.90 -0.66 2.07
C LEU A 209 15.77 0.73 2.73
N PRO A 210 16.20 1.81 2.06
CA PRO A 210 15.99 3.16 2.55
C PRO A 210 14.49 3.47 2.61
N TYR A 211 14.08 4.29 3.57
CA TYR A 211 12.72 4.81 3.60
C TYR A 211 12.60 5.88 2.52
N VAL A 212 11.66 5.72 1.61
CA VAL A 212 11.42 6.69 0.54
C VAL A 212 10.02 7.25 0.69
N ALA A 213 9.90 8.57 0.81
CA ALA A 213 8.63 9.29 0.85
C ALA A 213 8.50 10.25 -0.34
N VAL A 214 7.29 10.46 -0.83
CA VAL A 214 6.99 11.44 -1.88
C VAL A 214 6.82 12.81 -1.25
N ALA A 215 7.85 13.65 -1.31
CA ALA A 215 7.93 14.96 -0.66
C ALA A 215 6.97 16.01 -1.24
N THR A 216 6.59 15.88 -2.51
CA THR A 216 5.53 16.70 -3.13
C THR A 216 4.12 16.22 -2.79
N GLY A 217 4.01 15.03 -2.20
CA GLY A 217 2.75 14.43 -1.78
C GLY A 217 1.70 14.29 -2.87
N VAL A 218 0.43 14.21 -2.45
CA VAL A 218 -0.76 14.20 -3.33
C VAL A 218 -1.30 15.60 -3.62
N SER A 219 -0.99 16.59 -2.79
CA SER A 219 -1.33 18.01 -2.97
C SER A 219 -0.48 18.70 -4.04
N GLY A 220 0.66 18.11 -4.40
CA GLY A 220 1.65 18.71 -5.30
C GLY A 220 2.54 19.77 -4.65
N ARG A 221 2.36 20.06 -3.35
CA ARG A 221 3.19 21.00 -2.58
C ARG A 221 4.32 20.25 -1.89
N ASN A 222 5.53 20.81 -1.90
CA ASN A 222 6.72 20.17 -1.35
C ASN A 222 6.76 20.24 0.20
N TRP A 223 5.91 19.46 0.86
CA TRP A 223 5.85 19.36 2.31
C TRP A 223 7.18 18.86 2.92
N GLY A 224 7.93 18.04 2.18
CA GLY A 224 9.19 17.47 2.68
C GLY A 224 10.30 18.51 2.83
N GLU A 225 10.38 19.48 1.93
CA GLU A 225 11.32 20.60 2.05
C GLU A 225 10.97 21.50 3.25
N ARG A 226 9.69 21.86 3.37
CA ARG A 226 9.16 22.60 4.53
C ARG A 226 9.43 21.90 5.86
N TRP A 227 9.41 20.57 5.87
CA TRP A 227 9.73 19.76 7.05
C TRP A 227 11.20 19.86 7.45
N LEU A 228 12.11 19.70 6.49
CA LEU A 228 13.54 19.79 6.78
C LEU A 228 13.93 21.21 7.23
N GLU A 229 13.35 22.24 6.61
CA GLU A 229 13.52 23.62 7.07
C GLU A 229 13.05 23.83 8.52
N ALA A 230 11.87 23.32 8.88
CA ALA A 230 11.35 23.41 10.24
C ALA A 230 12.33 22.78 11.24
N ARG A 231 12.82 21.58 10.92
CA ARG A 231 13.77 20.85 11.75
C ARG A 231 15.07 21.62 11.94
N THR A 232 15.57 22.26 10.89
CA THR A 232 16.75 23.13 10.97
C THR A 232 16.50 24.34 11.88
N ARG A 233 15.34 24.99 11.77
CA ARG A 233 14.98 26.15 12.63
C ARG A 233 14.82 25.77 14.10
N GLU A 234 14.24 24.60 14.37
CA GLU A 234 14.09 24.04 15.71
C GLU A 234 15.39 23.40 16.27
N GLY A 235 16.46 23.36 15.48
CA GLY A 235 17.75 22.79 15.88
C GLY A 235 17.72 21.27 16.10
N LEU A 236 16.80 20.56 15.45
CA LEU A 236 16.69 19.10 15.55
C LEU A 236 17.74 18.41 14.67
N THR A 237 18.62 17.65 15.31
CA THR A 237 19.71 16.93 14.65
C THR A 237 19.33 15.48 14.32
N TRP A 238 20.09 14.89 13.39
CA TRP A 238 20.03 13.46 13.08
C TRP A 238 21.14 12.69 13.79
N GLY A 239 21.04 11.36 13.81
CA GLY A 239 22.11 10.48 14.31
C GLY A 239 22.12 10.19 15.82
N GLY A 240 21.10 10.64 16.56
CA GLY A 240 20.86 10.24 17.94
C GLY A 240 20.05 8.93 18.07
N ASP A 241 19.73 8.54 19.31
CA ASP A 241 18.86 7.39 19.61
C ASP A 241 17.45 7.55 19.01
N PHE A 242 17.05 8.79 18.76
CA PHE A 242 15.81 9.15 18.10
C PHE A 242 15.93 10.52 17.38
N CYS A 243 15.10 10.76 16.37
CA CYS A 243 15.14 11.97 15.55
C CYS A 243 14.07 13.02 15.91
N LEU A 244 13.07 12.68 16.74
CA LEU A 244 12.05 13.64 17.17
C LEU A 244 11.73 13.50 18.67
N PRO A 245 12.21 14.43 19.52
CA PRO A 245 11.86 14.49 20.94
C PRO A 245 10.38 14.86 21.17
N SER A 246 9.87 14.53 22.37
CA SER A 246 8.57 15.04 22.84
C SER A 246 8.64 16.54 23.08
N PHE A 247 7.59 17.28 22.74
CA PHE A 247 7.53 18.74 22.94
C PHE A 247 6.74 19.09 24.20
N SER A 248 7.33 19.90 25.07
CA SER A 248 6.66 20.36 26.28
C SER A 248 5.99 21.71 26.04
N LEU A 249 4.67 21.71 25.84
CA LEU A 249 3.89 22.95 25.71
C LEU A 249 4.06 23.87 26.93
N ARG A 250 4.17 23.29 28.13
CA ARG A 250 4.37 24.06 29.39
C ARG A 250 5.68 24.84 29.38
N LEU A 251 6.74 24.24 28.85
CA LEU A 251 8.09 24.81 28.87
C LEU A 251 8.46 25.49 27.54
N GLY A 252 7.62 25.36 26.51
CA GLY A 252 7.88 25.88 25.17
C GLY A 252 9.16 25.32 24.54
N ARG A 253 9.51 24.05 24.81
CA ARG A 253 10.76 23.45 24.32
C ARG A 253 10.66 21.94 24.13
N TRP A 254 11.54 21.44 23.27
CA TRP A 254 11.82 20.01 23.13
C TRP A 254 12.38 19.42 24.43
N SER A 255 11.93 18.22 24.76
CA SER A 255 12.42 17.43 25.88
C SER A 255 13.62 16.57 25.48
N SER A 256 14.24 15.93 26.46
CA SER A 256 15.31 14.93 26.24
C SER A 256 14.77 13.52 25.99
N VAL A 257 13.45 13.35 25.85
CA VAL A 257 12.81 12.04 25.70
C VAL A 257 12.18 11.94 24.33
N ARG A 258 12.26 10.76 23.71
CA ARG A 258 11.63 10.47 22.42
C ARG A 258 10.11 10.67 22.47
N MET A 259 9.54 11.28 21.43
CA MET A 259 8.09 11.37 21.28
C MET A 259 7.46 9.97 21.13
N GLY A 260 6.51 9.66 22.00
CA GLY A 260 5.77 8.39 21.97
C GLY A 260 4.73 8.35 20.84
N SER A 261 4.33 7.15 20.41
CA SER A 261 3.26 6.99 19.41
C SER A 261 1.91 7.51 19.90
N GLY A 262 1.63 7.46 21.21
CA GLY A 262 0.42 8.02 21.80
C GLY A 262 0.36 9.54 21.75
N GLU A 263 1.51 10.20 21.92
CA GLU A 263 1.65 11.65 21.77
C GLU A 263 1.51 12.07 20.31
N ALA A 264 2.22 11.40 19.39
CA ALA A 264 2.07 11.62 17.95
C ALA A 264 0.62 11.42 17.46
N SER A 265 -0.08 10.45 18.03
CA SER A 265 -1.50 10.19 17.78
C SER A 265 -2.41 11.32 18.24
N ALA A 266 -2.05 12.01 19.32
CA ALA A 266 -2.77 13.20 19.79
C ALA A 266 -2.57 14.36 18.82
N TYR A 267 -1.31 14.65 18.44
CA TYR A 267 -1.00 15.67 17.43
C TYR A 267 -1.75 15.44 16.11
N LEU A 268 -1.79 14.21 15.59
CA LEU A 268 -2.55 13.94 14.37
C LEU A 268 -4.03 14.28 14.54
N ARG A 269 -4.65 13.91 15.67
CA ARG A 269 -6.07 14.25 15.91
C ARG A 269 -6.27 15.76 16.00
N ASP A 270 -5.34 16.48 16.62
CA ASP A 270 -5.41 17.93 16.74
C ASP A 270 -5.29 18.59 15.37
N PHE A 271 -4.37 18.13 14.51
CA PHE A 271 -4.25 18.60 13.12
C PHE A 271 -5.50 18.30 12.30
N LEU A 272 -6.04 17.08 12.39
CA LEU A 272 -7.29 16.71 11.71
C LEU A 272 -8.48 17.56 12.20
N THR A 273 -8.52 17.88 13.50
CA THR A 273 -9.55 18.75 14.06
C THR A 273 -9.40 20.19 13.54
N ALA A 274 -8.16 20.70 13.46
CA ALA A 274 -7.87 22.04 13.00
C ALA A 274 -8.27 22.27 11.53
N ILE A 275 -8.16 21.25 10.67
CA ILE A 275 -8.61 21.30 9.27
C ILE A 275 -10.13 21.07 9.09
N GLY A 276 -10.90 21.06 10.19
CA GLY A 276 -12.36 20.95 10.15
C GLY A 276 -12.91 19.53 10.02
N HIS A 277 -12.07 18.48 10.11
CA HIS A 277 -12.53 17.12 10.24
C HIS A 277 -12.93 16.85 11.70
N HIS A 278 -14.23 16.80 11.98
CA HIS A 278 -14.74 16.35 13.27
C HIS A 278 -14.52 14.83 13.44
N ALA A 279 -13.31 14.43 13.87
CA ALA A 279 -13.10 13.10 14.39
C ALA A 279 -13.84 12.98 15.73
N ALA A 280 -14.77 12.04 15.84
CA ALA A 280 -15.41 11.75 17.12
C ALA A 280 -14.34 11.39 18.16
N SER A 281 -14.57 11.68 19.44
CA SER A 281 -13.60 11.46 20.52
C SER A 281 -13.15 10.00 20.70
N ASP A 282 -13.83 9.06 20.04
CA ASP A 282 -13.54 7.61 20.04
C ASP A 282 -12.78 7.13 18.79
N THR A 283 -12.40 8.03 17.87
CA THR A 283 -11.62 7.67 16.68
C THR A 283 -10.15 7.44 17.07
N LYS A 284 -9.75 6.17 17.10
CA LYS A 284 -8.36 5.77 17.34
C LYS A 284 -7.48 6.28 16.19
N SER A 285 -6.42 7.00 16.57
CA SER A 285 -5.56 7.75 15.64
C SER A 285 -4.81 6.82 14.69
N MET A 286 -4.70 7.27 13.45
CA MET A 286 -4.49 6.44 12.28
C MET A 286 -3.04 6.59 11.77
N LEU A 287 -2.07 6.28 12.63
CA LEU A 287 -0.64 6.39 12.32
C LEU A 287 0.09 5.08 12.41
N VAL A 288 -0.30 4.09 11.60
CA VAL A 288 0.69 3.08 11.25
C VAL A 288 0.39 2.43 9.87
N TYR A 289 1.41 2.29 9.01
CA TYR A 289 1.63 1.32 7.90
C TYR A 289 0.92 1.31 6.53
N SER A 290 1.75 1.00 5.51
CA SER A 290 1.60 -0.18 4.62
C SER A 290 2.85 -0.55 3.81
N ARG A 291 3.32 -1.80 3.94
CA ARG A 291 4.41 -2.40 3.15
C ARG A 291 4.00 -2.74 1.69
N GLU A 292 2.76 -2.48 1.27
CA GLU A 292 2.27 -2.75 -0.10
C GLU A 292 2.68 -1.71 -1.16
N ALA A 293 3.19 -0.54 -0.74
CA ALA A 293 3.85 0.39 -1.67
C ALA A 293 5.03 -0.29 -2.39
N TYR A 294 5.70 -1.22 -1.72
CA TYR A 294 6.81 -1.97 -2.28
C TYR A 294 6.38 -2.91 -3.41
N SER A 295 5.15 -3.43 -3.46
CA SER A 295 4.71 -4.30 -4.55
C SER A 295 4.62 -3.55 -5.88
N ARG A 296 4.14 -2.29 -5.86
CA ARG A 296 4.14 -1.41 -7.04
C ARG A 296 5.55 -0.99 -7.42
N LEU A 297 6.42 -0.74 -6.43
CA LEU A 297 7.84 -0.44 -6.68
C LEU A 297 8.59 -1.64 -7.27
N TYR A 298 8.42 -2.84 -6.72
CA TYR A 298 9.00 -4.08 -7.24
C TYR A 298 8.47 -4.40 -8.63
N ALA A 299 7.18 -4.15 -8.92
CA ALA A 299 6.63 -4.27 -10.26
C ALA A 299 7.31 -3.31 -11.25
N LYS A 300 7.54 -2.05 -10.86
CA LYS A 300 8.27 -1.05 -11.67
C LYS A 300 9.75 -1.42 -11.85
N VAL A 301 10.41 -1.94 -10.82
CA VAL A 301 11.81 -2.40 -10.88
C VAL A 301 11.93 -3.63 -11.78
N VAL A 302 11.00 -4.58 -11.69
CA VAL A 302 10.95 -5.74 -12.60
C VAL A 302 10.64 -5.31 -14.03
N ALA A 303 9.74 -4.33 -14.23
CA ALA A 303 9.49 -3.75 -15.55
C ALA A 303 10.74 -3.07 -16.12
N MET A 304 11.47 -2.32 -15.30
CA MET A 304 12.74 -1.69 -15.67
C MET A 304 13.80 -2.75 -16.07
N PHE A 305 13.98 -3.80 -15.27
CA PHE A 305 14.89 -4.90 -15.62
C PHE A 305 14.50 -5.57 -16.92
N ARG A 306 13.21 -5.78 -17.17
CA ARG A 306 12.73 -6.32 -18.45
C ARG A 306 13.06 -5.38 -19.61
N THR A 307 12.91 -4.07 -19.46
CA THR A 307 13.27 -3.12 -20.52
C THR A 307 14.77 -3.07 -20.79
N ILE A 308 15.62 -3.32 -19.78
CA ILE A 308 17.07 -3.46 -19.95
C ILE A 308 17.39 -4.74 -20.70
N THR A 309 16.82 -5.87 -20.29
CA THR A 309 17.11 -7.16 -20.91
C THR A 309 16.54 -7.30 -22.33
N THR A 310 15.46 -6.57 -22.66
CA THR A 310 14.92 -6.50 -24.03
C THR A 310 15.61 -5.45 -24.91
N GLY A 311 16.61 -4.73 -24.38
CA GLY A 311 17.34 -3.68 -25.10
C GLY A 311 16.54 -2.40 -25.35
N SER A 312 15.35 -2.28 -24.77
CA SER A 312 14.47 -1.11 -24.89
C SER A 312 14.89 0.07 -24.01
N PHE A 313 15.76 -0.19 -23.04
CA PHE A 313 16.34 0.81 -22.14
C PHE A 313 17.80 0.45 -21.84
N ASP A 314 18.74 1.33 -22.18
CA ASP A 314 20.17 1.15 -21.88
C ASP A 314 20.58 2.17 -20.80
N PRO A 315 20.94 1.70 -19.58
CA PRO A 315 21.29 2.58 -18.48
C PRO A 315 22.67 3.22 -18.61
N ASP A 316 23.55 2.70 -19.48
CA ASP A 316 24.94 3.13 -19.61
C ASP A 316 25.10 4.26 -20.64
N LEU A 317 24.07 4.52 -21.46
CA LEU A 317 24.08 5.64 -22.42
C LEU A 317 24.03 7.00 -21.73
N PRO A 318 24.70 8.03 -22.28
CA PRO A 318 24.52 9.42 -21.85
C PRO A 318 23.05 9.85 -21.87
N PRO A 319 22.60 10.76 -21.00
CA PRO A 319 21.18 11.06 -20.81
C PRO A 319 20.42 11.48 -22.08
N ALA A 320 21.04 12.27 -22.97
CA ALA A 320 20.42 12.71 -24.22
C ALA A 320 20.22 11.54 -25.21
N GLU A 321 21.25 10.72 -25.38
CA GLU A 321 21.23 9.54 -26.25
C GLU A 321 20.27 8.46 -25.72
N ARG A 322 20.16 8.35 -24.40
CA ARG A 322 19.22 7.45 -23.73
C ARG A 322 17.76 7.81 -24.05
N VAL A 323 17.43 9.11 -24.04
CA VAL A 323 16.10 9.60 -24.38
C VAL A 323 15.80 9.35 -25.87
N GLU A 324 16.76 9.59 -26.77
CA GLU A 324 16.61 9.28 -28.19
C GLU A 324 16.43 7.77 -28.46
N HIS A 325 17.15 6.92 -27.75
CA HIS A 325 17.04 5.46 -27.83
C HIS A 325 15.67 4.96 -27.35
N MET A 326 15.19 5.49 -26.22
CA MET A 326 13.85 5.19 -25.70
C MET A 326 12.75 5.67 -26.65
N ALA A 327 12.86 6.89 -27.18
CA ALA A 327 11.89 7.46 -28.12
C ALA A 327 11.83 6.65 -29.42
N SER A 328 12.99 6.26 -29.96
CA SER A 328 13.10 5.42 -31.16
C SER A 328 12.46 4.05 -30.97
N THR A 329 12.61 3.46 -29.77
CA THR A 329 12.00 2.17 -29.42
C THR A 329 10.48 2.27 -29.29
N LEU A 330 9.97 3.36 -28.71
CA LEU A 330 8.54 3.62 -28.58
C LEU A 330 7.88 3.83 -29.96
N LEU A 331 8.54 4.55 -30.86
CA LEU A 331 8.04 4.81 -32.22
C LEU A 331 8.01 3.55 -33.12
N ARG A 332 8.85 2.55 -32.84
CA ARG A 332 8.85 1.27 -33.57
C ARG A 332 7.71 0.35 -33.18
N ASN A 333 7.19 0.48 -31.96
CA ASN A 333 6.15 -0.39 -31.40
C ASN A 333 4.74 0.19 -31.50
N ASP A 334 4.57 1.34 -32.16
CA ASP A 334 3.28 1.98 -32.37
C ASP A 334 2.60 1.38 -33.61
N PRO A 335 1.49 0.61 -33.49
CA PRO A 335 0.80 0.06 -34.64
C PRO A 335 0.07 1.18 -35.36
N ARG A 336 0.69 1.77 -36.39
CA ARG A 336 -0.01 2.73 -37.25
C ARG A 336 -1.23 2.05 -37.87
N PRO A 337 -2.44 2.64 -37.76
CA PRO A 337 -3.56 2.18 -38.57
C PRO A 337 -3.21 2.39 -40.06
N PRO A 338 -3.52 1.43 -40.94
CA PRO A 338 -3.11 1.50 -42.33
C PRO A 338 -3.79 2.68 -43.04
N VAL A 339 -2.97 3.49 -43.71
CA VAL A 339 -3.38 4.59 -44.58
C VAL A 339 -4.21 3.99 -45.72
N GLN A 340 -5.49 4.36 -45.82
CA GLN A 340 -6.34 3.97 -46.94
C GLN A 340 -5.81 4.64 -48.22
N SER A 341 -5.28 3.83 -49.12
CA SER A 341 -4.92 4.24 -50.47
C SER A 341 -6.18 4.21 -51.33
N ILE A 342 -6.56 5.35 -51.89
CA ILE A 342 -7.72 5.51 -52.76
C ILE A 342 -7.38 5.06 -54.19
N GLU A 343 -8.20 4.13 -54.70
CA GLU A 343 -8.53 3.77 -56.10
C GLU A 343 -7.46 3.09 -57.00
N SER A 344 -7.77 2.07 -57.81
CA SER A 344 -8.84 2.02 -58.83
C SER A 344 -9.34 0.60 -59.17
N PRO A 345 -10.48 0.44 -59.89
CA PRO A 345 -11.16 -0.85 -60.17
C PRO A 345 -10.49 -1.71 -61.27
N PRO A 346 -10.95 -2.98 -61.47
CA PRO A 346 -10.18 -4.04 -62.09
C PRO A 346 -10.38 -4.11 -63.60
N ASP A 347 -9.29 -4.35 -64.34
CA ASP A 347 -9.36 -4.89 -65.69
C ASP A 347 -8.75 -6.29 -65.70
N GLY A 348 -9.59 -7.28 -65.92
CA GLY A 348 -9.14 -8.60 -66.33
C GLY A 348 -8.79 -8.59 -67.81
N ASN A 349 -7.65 -9.16 -68.19
CA ASN A 349 -7.63 -10.18 -69.24
C ASN A 349 -6.28 -10.91 -69.34
N ALA A 350 -6.39 -12.22 -69.51
CA ALA A 350 -5.60 -13.11 -70.37
C ALA A 350 -4.05 -13.08 -70.29
N SER A 351 -3.45 -14.26 -70.04
CA SER A 351 -2.82 -15.10 -71.09
C SER A 351 -1.73 -16.05 -70.54
N ALA A 352 -1.70 -17.26 -71.15
CA ALA A 352 -0.52 -18.12 -71.44
C ALA A 352 0.42 -18.55 -70.29
N SER A 353 0.51 -19.83 -69.94
CA SER A 353 1.25 -20.91 -70.66
C SER A 353 2.77 -20.72 -70.74
N SER A 354 3.51 -21.48 -69.91
CA SER A 354 4.77 -22.21 -70.18
C SER A 354 5.41 -22.53 -68.82
N GLY A 355 5.76 -23.76 -68.42
CA GLY A 355 6.36 -24.86 -69.18
C GLY A 355 7.86 -24.86 -68.89
N GLU A 356 8.35 -25.88 -68.16
CA GLU A 356 9.74 -26.42 -68.08
C GLU A 356 9.80 -27.32 -66.82
N SER A 357 9.74 -28.66 -66.91
CA SER A 357 10.73 -29.65 -67.35
C SER A 357 11.84 -29.94 -66.33
N GLU A 358 11.69 -31.02 -65.57
CA GLU A 358 12.80 -31.79 -64.97
C GLU A 358 12.61 -33.28 -65.32
N ALA A 359 13.47 -33.77 -66.21
CA ALA A 359 13.86 -35.18 -66.33
C ALA A 359 14.81 -35.48 -65.15
N GLY A 360 14.93 -36.66 -64.56
CA GLY A 360 14.75 -38.06 -64.96
C GLY A 360 15.44 -38.87 -63.85
N GLU A 361 14.89 -40.05 -63.47
CA GLU A 361 15.57 -41.36 -63.58
C GLU A 361 16.82 -41.53 -62.69
N LEU A 362 17.04 -42.54 -61.83
CA LEU A 362 16.57 -43.90 -61.48
C LEU A 362 17.08 -44.10 -60.02
N GLU A 363 16.62 -44.95 -59.11
CA GLU A 363 15.94 -46.26 -59.08
C GLU A 363 14.95 -46.32 -57.89
#